data_AF-A0A8S4QB37-F1
#
_entry.id   AF-A0A8S4QB37-F1
#
_cell.length_a   1.000
_cell.length_b   1.000
_cell.length_c   1.000
_cell.angle_alpha   90.00
_cell.angle_beta   90.00
_cell.angle_gamma   90.00
#
_symmetry.space_group_name_H-M   'P 1'
#
loop_
_entity.id
_entity.type
_entity.pdbx_description
1 polymer ?
#
loop_
_entity_poly.entity_id
_entity_poly.type
_entity_poly.pdbx_seq_one_letter_code
_entity_poly.pdbx_strand_id
1 'polypeptide(L)'
;IIILLGIVLLYLMNFIWMISSSPITCGMKRFGIGFFYSMIFSSLLVKIVRINRFSNKMNSSNKPQFISGPSQIVATCVLIALELVLVVEWLILKPPEVEWYLVNETQDEEYPLYTPIWRCVNPKLSLVLSLCYIYVLVVLSLAFAIKARKSIEFQQEAMYICVTSLGTIVIMLAWIPVYMLADGEYETPAICIGNTVNTSLIFGMMFLPKVLALTATSPKGAAKTTKKTKQSKPTDSTIPIPQQYMEPRNSLRGSSDSGIHHAAGFDAAGSTLGLV
;
A
#
# COMPACT_ATOMS: atom_id res chain seq x y z
N ILE A 1 -9.54 -6.11 -5.40
CA ILE A 1 -9.52 -6.93 -6.63
C ILE A 1 -8.07 -7.12 -7.10
N ILE A 2 -7.34 -6.05 -7.45
CA ILE A 2 -5.95 -6.12 -7.93
C ILE A 2 -5.03 -6.94 -7.00
N ILE A 3 -5.07 -6.70 -5.68
CA ILE A 3 -4.27 -7.46 -4.70
C ILE A 3 -4.58 -8.96 -4.74
N LEU A 4 -5.86 -9.34 -4.75
CA LEU A 4 -6.26 -10.76 -4.78
C LEU A 4 -5.84 -11.42 -6.09
N LEU A 5 -6.01 -10.73 -7.22
CA LEU A 5 -5.56 -11.23 -8.52
C LEU A 5 -4.05 -11.46 -8.52
N GLY A 6 -3.26 -10.50 -8.01
CA GLY A 6 -1.82 -10.64 -7.89
C GLY A 6 -1.40 -11.82 -7.00
N ILE A 7 -2.09 -12.05 -5.88
CA ILE A 7 -1.83 -13.20 -4.99
C ILE A 7 -2.10 -14.53 -5.70
N VAL A 8 -3.24 -14.65 -6.39
CA VAL A 8 -3.56 -15.87 -7.15
C VAL A 8 -2.51 -16.11 -8.24
N LEU A 9 -2.12 -15.07 -8.98
CA LEU A 9 -1.10 -15.16 -10.02
C LEU A 9 0.28 -15.53 -9.45
N LEU A 10 0.66 -15.05 -8.27
CA LEU A 10 1.90 -15.47 -7.59
C LEU A 10 1.90 -16.95 -7.21
N TYR A 11 0.78 -17.48 -6.74
CA TYR A 11 0.66 -18.92 -6.50
C TYR A 11 0.74 -19.73 -7.81
N LEU A 12 0.08 -19.27 -8.88
CA LEU A 12 0.18 -19.88 -10.21
C LEU A 12 1.61 -19.82 -10.75
N MET A 13 2.36 -18.76 -10.43
CA MET A 13 3.74 -18.60 -10.85
C MET A 13 4.63 -19.72 -10.33
N ASN A 14 4.40 -20.23 -9.11
CA ASN A 14 5.16 -21.36 -8.58
C ASN A 14 5.01 -22.62 -9.43
N PHE A 15 3.83 -22.86 -10.02
CA PHE A 15 3.64 -23.98 -10.95
C PHE A 15 4.45 -23.79 -12.24
N ILE A 16 4.54 -22.56 -12.75
CA ILE A 16 5.37 -22.25 -13.92
C ILE A 16 6.84 -22.55 -13.62
N TRP A 17 7.32 -22.27 -12.41
CA TRP A 17 8.68 -22.61 -11.98
C TRP A 17 8.96 -24.12 -11.99
N MET A 18 7.97 -24.93 -11.62
CA MET A 18 8.04 -26.40 -11.61
C MET A 18 7.95 -27.04 -13.01
N ILE A 19 7.34 -26.36 -13.99
CA ILE A 19 7.24 -26.86 -15.36
C ILE A 19 8.61 -26.82 -16.06
N SER A 20 8.82 -27.78 -16.97
CA SER A 20 10.00 -27.89 -17.82
C SER A 20 10.33 -26.58 -18.55
N SER A 21 11.63 -26.32 -18.71
CA SER A 21 12.12 -25.06 -19.27
C SER A 21 11.90 -25.02 -20.78
N SER A 22 11.18 -24.00 -21.24
CA SER A 22 11.01 -23.61 -22.64
C SER A 22 11.32 -22.11 -22.75
N PRO A 23 11.60 -21.57 -23.95
CA PRO A 23 11.88 -20.13 -24.10
C PRO A 23 10.78 -19.25 -23.50
N ILE A 24 9.52 -19.68 -23.63
CA ILE A 24 8.35 -19.00 -23.07
C ILE A 24 8.35 -19.11 -21.55
N THR A 25 8.53 -20.30 -20.96
CA THR A 25 8.51 -20.45 -19.50
C THR A 25 9.71 -19.77 -18.85
N CYS A 26 10.88 -19.73 -19.50
CA CYS A 26 12.03 -18.95 -19.05
C CYS A 26 11.75 -17.44 -19.04
N GLY A 27 11.12 -16.92 -20.09
CA GLY A 27 10.65 -15.53 -20.12
C GLY A 27 9.66 -15.25 -18.99
N MET A 28 8.69 -16.13 -18.77
CA MET A 28 7.72 -16.00 -17.68
C MET A 28 8.37 -16.11 -16.29
N LYS A 29 9.36 -16.99 -16.09
CA LYS A 29 10.11 -17.14 -14.82
C LYS A 29 10.83 -15.84 -14.45
N ARG A 30 11.43 -15.17 -15.44
CA ARG A 30 12.16 -13.90 -15.27
C ARG A 30 11.23 -12.70 -15.08
N PHE A 31 10.09 -12.67 -15.76
CA PHE A 31 9.14 -11.56 -15.73
C PHE A 31 8.10 -11.66 -14.60
N GLY A 32 7.54 -12.85 -14.40
CA GLY A 32 6.28 -13.04 -13.70
C GLY A 32 6.34 -12.67 -12.22
N ILE A 33 7.42 -13.05 -11.52
CA ILE A 33 7.54 -12.77 -10.08
C ILE A 33 7.52 -11.25 -9.82
N GLY A 34 8.38 -10.48 -10.49
CA GLY A 34 8.45 -9.02 -10.32
C GLY A 34 7.14 -8.35 -10.67
N PHE A 35 6.58 -8.66 -11.84
CA PHE A 35 5.33 -8.09 -12.30
C PHE A 35 4.15 -8.35 -11.34
N PHE A 36 4.00 -9.58 -10.84
CA PHE A 36 2.90 -9.91 -9.93
C PHE A 36 3.08 -9.27 -8.55
N TYR A 37 4.31 -9.18 -8.03
CA TYR A 37 4.59 -8.41 -6.82
C TYR A 37 4.31 -6.91 -7.00
N SER A 38 4.64 -6.34 -8.18
CA SER A 38 4.34 -4.95 -8.49
C SER A 38 2.85 -4.66 -8.45
N MET A 39 1.99 -5.55 -8.97
CA MET A 39 0.54 -5.40 -8.85
C MET A 39 0.06 -5.32 -7.41
N ILE A 40 0.59 -6.18 -6.54
CA ILE A 40 0.23 -6.21 -5.12
C ILE A 40 0.72 -4.92 -4.44
N PHE A 41 2.03 -4.67 -4.46
CA PHE A 41 2.64 -3.58 -3.68
C PHE A 41 2.29 -2.19 -4.23
N SER A 42 2.08 -2.03 -5.53
CA SER A 42 1.55 -0.78 -6.09
C SER A 42 0.15 -0.49 -5.56
N SER A 43 -0.72 -1.50 -5.50
CA SER A 43 -2.07 -1.34 -4.96
C SER A 43 -2.05 -1.05 -3.46
N LEU A 44 -1.16 -1.70 -2.70
CA LEU A 44 -0.96 -1.41 -1.27
C LEU A 44 -0.45 0.00 -1.03
N LEU A 45 0.54 0.43 -1.83
CA LEU A 45 1.12 1.76 -1.75
C LEU A 45 0.06 2.84 -2.01
N VAL A 46 -0.72 2.72 -3.08
CA VAL A 46 -1.80 3.67 -3.37
C VAL A 46 -2.84 3.70 -2.25
N LYS A 47 -3.21 2.52 -1.71
CA LYS A 47 -4.16 2.42 -0.60
C LYS A 47 -3.64 3.14 0.65
N ILE A 48 -2.38 2.90 1.04
CA ILE A 48 -1.82 3.50 2.25
C ILE A 48 -1.53 5.00 2.09
N VAL A 49 -1.12 5.43 0.90
CA VAL A 49 -0.95 6.86 0.58
C VAL A 49 -2.28 7.60 0.69
N ARG A 50 -3.39 7.01 0.22
CA ARG A 50 -4.74 7.57 0.40
C ARG A 50 -5.09 7.74 1.87
N ILE A 51 -4.89 6.70 2.68
CA ILE A 51 -5.17 6.73 4.13
C ILE A 51 -4.33 7.83 4.81
N ASN A 52 -3.02 7.87 4.52
CA ASN A 52 -2.11 8.87 5.09
C ASN A 52 -2.50 10.31 4.69
N ARG A 53 -2.94 10.53 3.44
CA ARG A 53 -3.43 11.84 2.99
C ARG A 53 -4.73 12.24 3.70
N PHE A 54 -5.66 11.30 3.87
CA PHE A 54 -6.91 11.55 4.60
C PHE A 54 -6.63 11.94 6.05
N SER A 55 -5.72 11.22 6.72
CA SER A 55 -5.29 11.53 8.09
C SER A 55 -4.68 12.92 8.25
N ASN A 56 -3.69 13.27 7.41
CA ASN A 56 -3.04 14.58 7.48
C ASN A 56 -4.02 15.74 7.20
N LYS A 57 -5.08 15.45 6.43
CA LYS A 57 -6.09 16.42 6.03
C LYS A 57 -7.17 16.63 7.10
N MET A 58 -7.47 15.65 7.95
CA MET A 58 -8.32 15.88 9.11
C MET A 58 -7.71 16.90 10.08
N ASN A 59 -6.38 17.07 10.02
CA ASN A 59 -5.63 18.09 10.75
C ASN A 59 -5.52 19.45 10.00
N SER A 60 -6.08 19.61 8.78
CA SER A 60 -5.89 20.82 7.94
C SER A 60 -7.13 21.19 7.08
N SER A 61 -7.58 22.45 7.14
CA SER A 61 -8.86 22.98 6.58
C SER A 61 -9.00 23.06 5.02
N ASN A 62 -8.13 22.43 4.23
CA ASN A 62 -8.13 22.59 2.76
C ASN A 62 -8.81 21.43 2.03
N LYS A 63 -9.75 21.69 1.10
CA LYS A 63 -10.50 20.66 0.33
C LYS A 63 -9.59 19.84 -0.62
N PRO A 64 -9.88 18.53 -0.84
CA PRO A 64 -8.97 17.64 -1.56
C PRO A 64 -9.25 17.63 -3.07
N GLN A 65 -8.20 17.75 -3.88
CA GLN A 65 -8.19 17.26 -5.27
C GLN A 65 -7.61 15.82 -5.27
N PHE A 66 -8.12 14.93 -6.12
CA PHE A 66 -7.70 13.51 -6.30
C PHE A 66 -8.06 12.48 -5.19
N ILE A 67 -9.26 12.57 -4.61
CA ILE A 67 -9.84 11.48 -3.76
C ILE A 67 -10.64 10.45 -4.59
N SER A 68 -10.84 10.72 -5.88
CA SER A 68 -11.72 9.93 -6.72
C SER A 68 -11.17 8.52 -6.97
N GLY A 69 -12.01 7.49 -6.85
CA GLY A 69 -11.65 6.08 -7.11
C GLY A 69 -10.92 5.84 -8.43
N PRO A 70 -11.33 6.45 -9.57
CA PRO A 70 -10.61 6.37 -10.84
C PRO A 70 -9.14 6.80 -10.76
N SER A 71 -8.82 7.88 -10.03
CA SER A 71 -7.44 8.35 -9.90
C SER A 71 -6.52 7.36 -9.16
N GLN A 72 -7.08 6.51 -8.29
CA GLN A 72 -6.32 5.45 -7.60
C GLN A 72 -6.00 4.29 -8.53
N ILE A 73 -6.94 3.94 -9.41
CA ILE A 73 -6.71 2.91 -10.42
C ILE A 73 -5.62 3.41 -11.37
N VAL A 74 -5.73 4.64 -11.87
CA VAL A 74 -4.71 5.25 -12.75
C VAL A 74 -3.34 5.27 -12.07
N ALA A 75 -3.24 5.74 -10.82
CA ALA A 75 -1.97 5.74 -10.09
C ALA A 75 -1.39 4.31 -9.92
N THR A 76 -2.24 3.32 -9.64
CA THR A 76 -1.80 1.92 -9.53
C THR A 76 -1.29 1.40 -10.87
N CYS A 77 -2.00 1.68 -11.97
CA CYS A 77 -1.60 1.30 -13.32
C CYS A 77 -0.27 1.94 -13.74
N VAL A 78 -0.02 3.20 -13.38
CA VAL A 78 1.26 3.88 -13.66
C VAL A 78 2.42 3.19 -12.94
N LEU A 79 2.26 2.83 -11.66
CA LEU A 79 3.30 2.13 -10.90
C LEU A 79 3.58 0.71 -11.45
N ILE A 80 2.53 0.02 -11.91
CA ILE A 80 2.66 -1.29 -12.56
C ILE A 80 3.34 -1.15 -13.94
N ALA A 81 2.97 -0.14 -14.72
CA ALA A 81 3.57 0.12 -16.02
C ALA A 81 5.07 0.42 -15.93
N LEU A 82 5.51 1.07 -14.86
CA LEU A 82 6.93 1.31 -14.61
C LEU A 82 7.70 -0.01 -14.48
N GLU A 83 7.17 -0.98 -13.72
CA GLU A 83 7.77 -2.34 -13.65
C GLU A 83 7.77 -3.02 -15.02
N LEU A 84 6.67 -2.91 -15.78
CA LEU A 84 6.60 -3.49 -17.12
C LEU A 84 7.71 -2.96 -18.03
N VAL A 85 7.96 -1.65 -18.02
CA VAL A 85 9.02 -1.02 -18.83
C VAL A 85 10.38 -1.56 -18.40
N LEU A 86 10.68 -1.59 -17.10
CA LEU A 86 11.98 -2.08 -16.59
C LEU A 86 12.25 -3.53 -17.01
N VAL A 87 11.25 -4.41 -16.90
CA VAL A 87 11.43 -5.82 -17.23
C VAL A 87 11.51 -6.03 -18.74
N VAL A 88 10.73 -5.30 -19.55
CA VAL A 88 10.79 -5.39 -21.01
C VAL A 88 12.13 -4.90 -21.54
N GLU A 89 12.64 -3.76 -21.04
CA GLU A 89 13.98 -3.27 -21.39
C GLU A 89 15.05 -4.32 -21.04
N TRP A 90 14.95 -4.92 -19.86
CA TRP A 90 15.89 -5.95 -19.42
C TRP A 90 15.83 -7.23 -20.28
N LEU A 91 14.64 -7.58 -20.79
CA LEU A 91 14.43 -8.74 -21.67
C LEU A 91 14.96 -8.49 -23.09
N ILE A 92 14.85 -7.26 -23.59
CA ILE A 92 15.40 -6.85 -24.90
C ILE A 92 16.93 -6.85 -24.87
N LEU A 93 17.54 -6.32 -23.79
CA LEU A 93 18.99 -6.25 -23.66
C LEU A 93 19.65 -7.63 -23.49
N LYS A 94 18.98 -8.57 -22.83
CA LYS A 94 19.47 -9.92 -22.61
C LYS A 94 18.33 -10.93 -22.83
N PRO A 95 18.16 -11.43 -24.07
CA PRO A 95 17.09 -12.37 -24.39
C PRO A 95 17.22 -13.66 -23.56
N PRO A 96 16.09 -14.32 -23.25
CA PRO A 96 16.11 -15.57 -22.51
C PRO A 96 16.67 -16.68 -23.40
N GLU A 97 17.83 -17.21 -23.04
CA GLU A 97 18.43 -18.36 -23.71
C GLU A 97 18.17 -19.64 -22.89
N VAL A 98 18.00 -20.76 -23.60
CA VAL A 98 17.75 -22.07 -22.99
C VAL A 98 18.86 -22.99 -23.42
N GLU A 99 19.52 -23.60 -22.44
CA GLU A 99 20.58 -24.58 -22.65
C GLU A 99 20.14 -25.92 -22.08
N TRP A 100 20.57 -26.99 -22.74
CA TRP A 100 20.33 -28.35 -22.29
C TRP A 100 21.64 -28.92 -21.72
N TYR A 101 21.52 -29.71 -20.66
CA TYR A 101 22.64 -30.42 -20.06
C TYR A 101 22.19 -31.85 -19.75
N LEU A 102 23.14 -32.79 -19.80
CA LEU A 102 22.91 -34.18 -19.47
C LEU A 102 23.13 -34.36 -17.97
N VAL A 103 22.14 -34.92 -17.28
CA VAL A 103 22.25 -35.31 -15.87
C VAL A 103 22.41 -36.81 -15.78
N ASN A 104 23.41 -37.25 -15.02
CA ASN A 104 23.54 -38.65 -14.63
C ASN A 104 22.48 -39.00 -13.60
N GLU A 105 21.51 -39.83 -13.99
CA GLU A 105 20.51 -40.37 -13.06
C GLU A 105 21.06 -41.49 -12.18
N THR A 106 22.07 -42.21 -12.67
CA THR A 106 22.71 -43.31 -11.94
C THR A 106 24.05 -42.85 -11.36
N GLN A 107 24.30 -43.19 -10.10
CA GLN A 107 25.63 -43.12 -9.46
C GLN A 107 26.56 -44.27 -9.93
N ASP A 108 26.07 -45.10 -10.85
CA ASP A 108 26.76 -46.26 -11.39
C ASP A 108 27.73 -45.80 -12.49
N GLU A 109 29.04 -45.84 -12.21
CA GLU A 109 30.07 -45.40 -13.16
C GLU A 109 30.19 -46.35 -14.37
N GLU A 110 29.71 -47.58 -14.27
CA GLU A 110 29.80 -48.59 -15.32
C GLU A 110 28.71 -48.43 -16.40
N TYR A 111 27.50 -47.99 -16.02
CA TYR A 111 26.38 -47.73 -16.93
C TYR A 111 25.67 -46.41 -16.58
N PRO A 112 26.27 -45.25 -16.88
CA PRO A 112 25.65 -43.95 -16.62
C PRO A 112 24.44 -43.73 -17.53
N LEU A 113 23.26 -43.54 -16.93
CA LEU A 113 22.04 -43.15 -17.63
C LEU A 113 21.94 -41.63 -17.63
N TYR A 114 22.04 -41.03 -18.82
CA TYR A 114 21.96 -39.57 -18.99
C TYR A 114 20.56 -39.16 -19.43
N THR A 115 19.93 -38.22 -18.72
CA THR A 115 18.69 -37.57 -19.16
C THR A 115 18.94 -36.11 -19.54
N PRO A 116 18.40 -35.64 -20.69
CA PRO A 116 18.53 -34.24 -21.09
C PRO A 116 17.56 -33.37 -20.29
N ILE A 117 18.09 -32.41 -19.54
CA ILE A 117 17.29 -31.42 -18.80
C ILE A 117 17.52 -30.04 -19.39
N TRP A 118 16.42 -29.31 -19.59
CA TRP A 118 16.45 -27.93 -20.07
C TRP A 118 16.51 -26.97 -18.88
N ARG A 119 17.50 -26.06 -18.87
CA ARG A 119 17.60 -24.95 -17.91
C ARG A 119 17.65 -23.61 -18.64
N CYS A 120 17.11 -22.59 -17.99
CA CYS A 120 17.21 -21.22 -18.47
C CYS A 120 18.61 -20.68 -18.16
N VAL A 121 19.36 -20.23 -19.16
CA VAL A 121 20.69 -19.62 -18.97
C VAL A 121 20.51 -18.20 -18.46
N ASN A 122 20.49 -18.03 -17.14
CA ASN A 122 20.39 -16.72 -16.53
C ASN A 122 21.30 -16.63 -15.32
N PRO A 123 22.12 -15.57 -15.20
CA PRO A 123 22.89 -15.36 -14.00
C PRO A 123 21.94 -15.09 -12.83
N LYS A 124 22.18 -15.73 -11.68
CA LYS A 124 21.36 -15.57 -10.46
C LYS A 124 21.12 -14.10 -10.11
N LEU A 125 22.16 -13.28 -10.26
CA LEU A 125 22.10 -11.84 -10.03
C LEU A 125 21.04 -11.14 -10.90
N SER A 126 20.77 -11.61 -12.12
CA SER A 126 19.73 -11.03 -12.97
C SER A 126 18.33 -11.13 -12.35
N LEU A 127 18.02 -12.23 -11.66
CA LEU A 127 16.74 -12.39 -10.99
C LEU A 127 16.62 -11.40 -9.82
N VAL A 128 17.67 -11.31 -9.00
CA VAL A 128 17.69 -10.37 -7.86
C VAL A 128 17.59 -8.92 -8.33
N LEU A 129 18.33 -8.55 -9.38
CA LEU A 129 18.28 -7.19 -9.94
C LEU A 129 16.91 -6.85 -10.52
N SER A 130 16.22 -7.81 -11.14
CA SER A 130 14.85 -7.59 -11.63
C SER A 130 13.84 -7.28 -10.53
N LEU A 131 14.14 -7.64 -9.27
CA LEU A 131 13.30 -7.36 -8.11
C LEU A 131 13.65 -6.04 -7.41
N CYS A 132 14.64 -5.29 -7.91
CA CYS A 132 15.09 -4.05 -7.28
C CYS A 132 13.95 -3.03 -7.10
N TYR A 133 13.14 -2.82 -8.15
CA TYR A 133 11.98 -1.94 -8.07
C TYR A 133 10.95 -2.42 -7.05
N ILE A 134 10.76 -3.74 -6.94
CA ILE A 134 9.87 -4.33 -5.94
C ILE A 134 10.36 -4.02 -4.53
N TYR A 135 11.67 -4.11 -4.26
CA TYR A 135 12.21 -3.69 -2.96
C TYR A 135 11.90 -2.24 -2.64
N VAL A 136 12.06 -1.34 -3.63
CA VAL A 136 11.71 0.08 -3.47
C VAL A 136 10.21 0.24 -3.15
N LEU A 137 9.33 -0.43 -3.88
CA LEU A 137 7.88 -0.38 -3.62
C LEU A 137 7.51 -0.87 -2.21
N VAL A 138 8.10 -1.97 -1.75
CA VAL A 138 7.85 -2.54 -0.42
C VAL A 138 8.36 -1.61 0.69
N VAL A 139 9.54 -1.01 0.51
CA VAL A 139 10.09 -0.05 1.48
C VAL A 139 9.24 1.21 1.54
N LEU A 140 8.79 1.74 0.39
CA LEU A 140 7.87 2.87 0.33
C LEU A 140 6.53 2.54 1.00
N SER A 141 5.96 1.35 0.74
CA SER A 141 4.71 0.94 1.38
C SER A 141 4.86 0.85 2.91
N LEU A 142 6.00 0.35 3.39
CA LEU A 142 6.30 0.32 4.82
C LEU A 142 6.43 1.74 5.41
N ALA A 143 7.19 2.63 4.76
CA ALA A 143 7.39 4.00 5.24
C ALA A 143 6.06 4.76 5.37
N PHE A 144 5.21 4.68 4.34
CA PHE A 144 3.87 5.28 4.40
C PHE A 144 2.95 4.59 5.41
N ALA A 145 3.05 3.27 5.58
CA ALA A 145 2.28 2.55 6.59
C ALA A 145 2.65 2.98 8.01
N ILE A 146 3.94 3.12 8.30
CA ILE A 146 4.42 3.62 9.60
C ILE A 146 3.86 5.02 9.86
N LYS A 147 3.87 5.91 8.86
CA LYS A 147 3.31 7.26 8.99
C LYS A 147 1.79 7.23 9.24
N ALA A 148 1.06 6.38 8.53
CA ALA A 148 -0.38 6.23 8.64
C ALA A 148 -0.84 5.67 10.01
N ARG A 149 0.00 4.90 10.72
CA ARG A 149 -0.31 4.40 12.08
C ARG A 149 -0.51 5.51 13.11
N LYS A 150 -0.01 6.73 12.86
CA LYS A 150 -0.25 7.88 13.75
C LYS A 150 -1.71 8.35 13.71
N SER A 151 -2.49 7.92 12.73
CA SER A 151 -3.92 8.22 12.62
C SER A 151 -4.75 7.25 13.45
N ILE A 152 -5.52 7.77 14.41
CA ILE A 152 -6.41 6.95 15.26
C ILE A 152 -7.51 6.27 14.42
N GLU A 153 -8.04 6.95 13.42
CA GLU A 153 -9.17 6.48 12.61
C GLU A 153 -8.86 5.25 11.72
N PHE A 154 -7.61 5.08 11.28
CA PHE A 154 -7.21 4.01 10.35
C PHE A 154 -6.06 3.15 10.88
N GLN A 155 -5.85 3.16 12.20
CA GLN A 155 -4.69 2.52 12.83
C GLN A 155 -4.61 1.01 12.55
N GLN A 156 -5.75 0.30 12.61
CA GLN A 156 -5.80 -1.15 12.38
C GLN A 156 -5.44 -1.50 10.93
N GLU A 157 -6.04 -0.82 9.94
CA GLU A 157 -5.75 -1.06 8.53
C GLU A 157 -4.27 -0.75 8.19
N ALA A 158 -3.75 0.37 8.71
CA ALA A 158 -2.34 0.74 8.51
C ALA A 158 -1.38 -0.25 9.18
N MET A 159 -1.75 -0.80 10.34
CA MET A 159 -0.96 -1.81 11.03
C MET A 159 -0.87 -3.11 10.22
N TYR A 160 -1.97 -3.59 9.63
CA TYR A 160 -1.92 -4.80 8.79
C TYR A 160 -1.00 -4.61 7.58
N ILE A 161 -1.06 -3.45 6.91
CA ILE A 161 -0.16 -3.14 5.78
C ILE A 161 1.29 -3.03 6.25
N CYS A 162 1.52 -2.44 7.43
CA CYS A 162 2.85 -2.31 8.02
C CYS A 162 3.46 -3.68 8.34
N VAL A 163 2.72 -4.56 9.02
CA VAL A 163 3.17 -5.91 9.37
C VAL A 163 3.42 -6.74 8.11
N THR A 164 2.53 -6.65 7.13
CA THR A 164 2.69 -7.32 5.83
C THR A 164 3.97 -6.86 5.12
N SER A 165 4.15 -5.53 4.96
CA SER A 165 5.32 -4.98 4.26
C SER A 165 6.62 -5.32 5.00
N LEU A 166 6.63 -5.22 6.33
CA LEU A 166 7.81 -5.56 7.14
C LEU A 166 8.16 -7.05 7.04
N GLY A 167 7.18 -7.94 7.17
CA GLY A 167 7.42 -9.38 7.04
C GLY A 167 7.88 -9.75 5.63
N THR A 168 7.33 -9.10 4.59
CA THR A 168 7.83 -9.27 3.22
C THR A 168 9.28 -8.85 3.09
N ILE A 169 9.70 -7.72 3.68
CA ILE A 169 11.13 -7.31 3.65
C ILE A 169 12.01 -8.38 4.30
N VAL A 170 11.61 -8.90 5.46
CA VAL A 170 12.38 -9.94 6.16
C VAL A 170 12.51 -11.20 5.30
N ILE A 171 11.41 -11.70 4.74
CA ILE A 171 11.42 -12.87 3.85
C ILE A 171 12.25 -12.59 2.59
N MET A 172 12.08 -11.40 2.01
CA MET A 172 12.81 -10.95 0.82
C MET A 172 14.32 -10.87 1.05
N LEU A 173 14.76 -10.41 2.23
CA LEU A 173 16.19 -10.38 2.56
C LEU A 173 16.73 -11.77 2.89
N ALA A 174 15.92 -12.65 3.47
CA ALA A 174 16.33 -14.01 3.82
C ALA A 174 16.49 -14.92 2.61
N TRP A 175 15.62 -14.83 1.60
CA TRP A 175 15.69 -15.73 0.45
C TRP A 175 16.82 -15.37 -0.54
N ILE A 176 17.29 -14.11 -0.59
CA ILE A 176 18.40 -13.69 -1.47
C ILE A 176 19.67 -14.52 -1.22
N PRO A 177 20.23 -14.58 0.00
CA PRO A 177 21.43 -15.37 0.25
C PRO A 177 21.19 -16.86 0.02
N VAL A 178 20.01 -17.37 0.39
CA VAL A 178 19.64 -18.78 0.13
C VAL A 178 19.69 -19.07 -1.36
N TYR A 179 19.13 -18.20 -2.20
CA TYR A 179 19.13 -18.39 -3.66
C TYR A 179 20.53 -18.28 -4.27
N MET A 180 21.34 -17.32 -3.79
CA MET A 180 22.71 -17.15 -4.29
C MET A 180 23.60 -18.34 -3.95
N LEU A 181 23.43 -18.92 -2.76
CA LEU A 181 24.22 -20.05 -2.27
C LEU A 181 23.68 -21.43 -2.66
N ALA A 182 22.39 -21.54 -3.03
CA ALA A 182 21.79 -22.82 -3.40
C ALA A 182 22.44 -23.41 -4.65
N ASP A 183 22.76 -24.70 -4.61
CA ASP A 183 23.16 -25.46 -5.79
C ASP A 183 21.98 -25.63 -6.76
N GLY A 184 22.28 -25.92 -8.03
CA GLY A 184 21.31 -25.92 -9.13
C GLY A 184 20.06 -26.79 -8.92
N GLU A 185 20.13 -27.81 -8.05
CA GLU A 185 18.99 -28.65 -7.68
C GLU A 185 18.04 -27.98 -6.68
N TYR A 186 18.58 -27.13 -5.79
CA TYR A 186 17.83 -26.47 -4.71
C TYR A 186 17.42 -25.03 -5.06
N GLU A 187 17.91 -24.47 -6.17
CA GLU A 187 17.57 -23.11 -6.63
C GLU A 187 16.06 -22.91 -6.86
N THR A 188 15.44 -23.81 -7.63
CA THR A 188 14.00 -23.69 -7.96
C THR A 188 13.11 -23.87 -6.73
N PRO A 189 13.32 -24.91 -5.88
CA PRO A 189 12.61 -25.05 -4.62
C PRO A 189 12.76 -23.83 -3.69
N ALA A 190 13.95 -23.25 -3.57
CA ALA A 190 14.20 -22.09 -2.71
C ALA A 190 13.35 -20.87 -3.12
N ILE A 191 13.27 -20.60 -4.43
CA ILE A 191 12.42 -19.52 -4.98
C ILE A 191 10.94 -19.79 -4.68
N CYS A 192 10.46 -21.00 -4.98
CA CYS A 192 9.06 -21.38 -4.79
C CYS A 192 8.64 -21.31 -3.32
N ILE A 193 9.48 -21.80 -2.40
CA ILE A 193 9.22 -21.76 -0.96
C ILE A 193 9.21 -20.30 -0.47
N GLY A 194 10.23 -19.52 -0.81
CA GLY A 194 10.29 -18.10 -0.45
C GLY A 194 9.08 -17.32 -0.95
N ASN A 195 8.69 -17.53 -2.20
CA ASN A 195 7.53 -16.92 -2.82
C ASN A 195 6.21 -17.36 -2.15
N THR A 196 6.07 -18.65 -1.85
CA THR A 196 4.87 -19.20 -1.19
C THR A 196 4.71 -18.65 0.21
N VAL A 197 5.78 -18.61 1.01
CA VAL A 197 5.77 -18.07 2.37
C VAL A 197 5.40 -16.59 2.35
N ASN A 198 6.00 -15.80 1.44
CA ASN A 198 5.69 -14.38 1.32
C ASN A 198 4.25 -14.12 0.84
N THR A 199 3.78 -14.87 -0.14
CA THR A 199 2.40 -14.75 -0.65
C THR A 199 1.38 -15.12 0.43
N SER A 200 1.68 -16.17 1.22
CA SER A 200 0.84 -16.61 2.33
C SER A 200 0.81 -15.59 3.47
N LEU A 201 1.93 -14.92 3.75
CA LEU A 201 1.98 -13.80 4.69
C LEU A 201 1.07 -12.65 4.23
N ILE A 202 1.17 -12.23 2.96
CA ILE A 202 0.36 -11.13 2.41
C ILE A 202 -1.13 -11.48 2.46
N PHE A 203 -1.49 -12.68 2.00
CA PHE A 203 -2.87 -13.16 2.08
C PHE A 203 -3.35 -13.21 3.53
N GLY A 204 -2.51 -13.76 4.40
CA GLY A 204 -2.80 -14.00 5.80
C GLY A 204 -3.15 -12.72 6.55
N MET A 205 -2.20 -11.78 6.52
CA MET A 205 -2.27 -10.55 7.32
C MET A 205 -3.31 -9.55 6.79
N MET A 206 -3.62 -9.58 5.49
CA MET A 206 -4.57 -8.63 4.90
C MET A 206 -6.02 -9.10 4.88
N PHE A 207 -6.26 -10.41 4.73
CA PHE A 207 -7.60 -10.93 4.51
C PHE A 207 -8.17 -11.68 5.72
N LEU A 208 -7.38 -12.43 6.51
CA LEU A 208 -7.92 -13.13 7.68
C LEU A 208 -8.61 -12.18 8.68
N PRO A 209 -8.03 -11.02 9.07
CA PRO A 209 -8.69 -10.13 10.02
C PRO A 209 -10.06 -9.66 9.53
N LYS A 210 -10.20 -9.43 8.22
CA LYS A 210 -11.44 -8.98 7.60
C LYS A 210 -12.50 -10.09 7.54
N VAL A 211 -12.08 -11.30 7.19
CA VAL A 211 -12.99 -12.47 7.14
C VAL A 211 -13.45 -12.84 8.55
N LEU A 212 -12.54 -12.88 9.53
CA LEU A 212 -12.87 -13.17 10.93
C LEU A 212 -13.82 -12.14 11.53
N ALA A 213 -13.64 -10.85 11.22
CA ALA A 213 -14.57 -9.80 11.65
C ALA A 213 -15.98 -10.00 11.08
N LEU A 214 -16.10 -10.41 9.81
CA LEU A 214 -17.40 -10.67 9.17
C LEU A 214 -18.09 -11.92 9.74
N THR A 215 -17.35 -13.00 9.98
CA THR A 215 -17.92 -14.23 10.54
C THR A 215 -18.29 -14.08 12.02
N ALA A 216 -17.52 -13.32 12.80
CA ALA A 216 -17.85 -13.02 14.19
C ALA A 216 -19.10 -12.13 14.34
N THR A 217 -19.44 -11.35 13.30
CA THR A 217 -20.62 -10.46 13.28
C THR A 217 -21.87 -11.16 12.72
N SER A 218 -21.71 -12.32 12.07
CA SER A 218 -22.82 -13.16 11.59
C SER A 218 -23.26 -14.14 12.71
N PRO A 219 -24.57 -14.31 13.00
CA PRO A 219 -25.07 -14.25 14.37
C PRO A 219 -25.08 -15.59 15.12
N LYS A 220 -24.69 -15.56 16.41
CA LYS A 220 -25.44 -16.32 17.43
C LYS A 220 -26.79 -15.63 17.57
N GLY A 221 -27.86 -16.40 17.35
CA GLY A 221 -29.19 -15.91 17.05
C GLY A 221 -29.83 -14.96 18.06
N ALA A 222 -30.90 -14.32 17.58
CA ALA A 222 -31.92 -13.64 18.35
C ALA A 222 -32.35 -14.47 19.58
N ALA A 223 -31.96 -14.05 20.80
CA ALA A 223 -32.67 -14.30 22.05
C ALA A 223 -32.02 -13.52 23.21
N LYS A 224 -32.85 -12.76 23.95
CA LYS A 224 -32.68 -12.19 25.31
C LYS A 224 -31.88 -10.87 25.35
N THR A 225 -32.39 -9.71 25.80
CA THR A 225 -33.61 -9.38 26.56
C THR A 225 -33.89 -7.87 26.47
N THR A 226 -35.13 -7.50 26.19
CA THR A 226 -35.71 -6.19 26.51
C THR A 226 -35.91 -6.04 28.02
N LYS A 227 -35.41 -4.95 28.65
CA LYS A 227 -36.04 -4.10 29.71
C LYS A 227 -34.96 -3.24 30.39
N LYS A 228 -34.79 -1.95 30.04
CA LYS A 228 -35.55 -0.71 30.39
C LYS A 228 -35.23 -0.13 31.77
N THR A 229 -35.03 1.20 31.83
CA THR A 229 -35.46 2.21 32.86
C THR A 229 -34.57 3.47 32.72
N LYS A 230 -34.98 4.73 32.46
CA LYS A 230 -36.26 5.45 32.30
C LYS A 230 -36.08 6.59 31.28
N GLN A 231 -37.10 6.86 30.46
CA GLN A 231 -37.29 8.14 29.77
C GLN A 231 -38.70 8.63 30.13
N SER A 232 -38.78 9.79 30.75
CA SER A 232 -40.02 10.48 31.14
C SER A 232 -40.60 11.27 29.96
N LYS A 233 -41.92 11.16 29.78
CA LYS A 233 -42.81 11.89 28.86
C LYS A 233 -42.92 13.39 29.26
N PRO A 234 -43.29 14.34 28.37
CA PRO A 234 -44.68 14.57 27.91
C PRO A 234 -44.78 14.84 26.37
N THR A 235 -45.74 14.25 25.64
CA THR A 235 -47.06 14.77 25.22
C THR A 235 -47.04 15.92 24.19
N ASP A 236 -47.21 15.51 22.93
CA ASP A 236 -47.98 16.07 21.80
C ASP A 236 -48.54 17.52 21.87
N SER A 237 -48.26 18.32 20.83
CA SER A 237 -49.14 19.36 20.22
C SER A 237 -48.43 20.08 19.04
N THR A 238 -48.86 19.75 17.81
CA THR A 238 -49.08 20.58 16.61
C THR A 238 -48.26 21.87 16.34
N ILE A 239 -47.64 21.93 15.15
CA ILE A 239 -46.97 23.09 14.48
C ILE A 239 -48.02 24.04 13.84
N PRO A 240 -47.90 25.38 13.90
CA PRO A 240 -47.34 26.18 12.78
C PRO A 240 -46.40 27.36 13.16
N ILE A 241 -45.80 27.92 12.12
CA ILE A 241 -44.54 28.70 11.99
C ILE A 241 -44.73 30.25 12.20
N PRO A 242 -43.75 31.16 11.98
CA PRO A 242 -43.12 32.01 13.00
C PRO A 242 -43.37 33.53 12.84
N GLN A 243 -43.58 34.29 13.92
CA GLN A 243 -43.44 35.75 13.90
C GLN A 243 -43.08 36.28 15.28
N GLN A 244 -41.86 36.81 15.44
CA GLN A 244 -41.49 37.97 16.25
C GLN A 244 -39.97 37.99 16.46
N TYR A 245 -39.24 38.49 15.46
CA TYR A 245 -38.00 39.22 15.74
C TYR A 245 -38.41 40.70 15.73
N MET A 246 -38.47 41.29 16.92
CA MET A 246 -38.72 42.72 17.08
C MET A 246 -37.51 43.48 16.53
N GLU A 247 -37.79 44.37 15.58
CA GLU A 247 -36.87 45.26 14.88
C GLU A 247 -36.49 46.49 15.77
N PRO A 248 -35.73 47.49 15.28
CA PRO A 248 -34.27 47.63 15.31
C PRO A 248 -33.78 48.72 16.29
N ARG A 249 -32.48 48.72 16.61
CA ARG A 249 -31.79 49.90 17.19
C ARG A 249 -30.86 50.51 16.15
N ASN A 250 -31.41 51.34 15.27
CA ASN A 250 -30.63 52.20 14.38
C ASN A 250 -30.20 53.47 15.12
N SER A 251 -28.90 53.70 15.15
CA SER A 251 -28.28 54.97 15.49
C SER A 251 -28.53 55.97 14.37
N LEU A 252 -28.89 57.22 14.69
CA LEU A 252 -28.53 58.48 14.00
C LEU A 252 -29.53 59.60 14.35
N ARG A 253 -29.14 60.52 15.25
CA ARG A 253 -29.24 62.00 15.04
C ARG A 253 -28.83 62.76 16.29
N GLY A 254 -27.91 63.70 16.11
CA GLY A 254 -27.55 64.73 17.07
C GLY A 254 -26.41 65.58 16.49
N SER A 255 -26.79 66.65 15.79
CA SER A 255 -25.93 67.63 15.12
C SER A 255 -25.62 68.81 16.05
N SER A 256 -24.54 69.54 15.73
CA SER A 256 -24.18 70.91 16.19
C SER A 256 -23.69 71.03 17.63
N ASP A 257 -22.68 71.83 17.98
CA ASP A 257 -21.95 72.87 17.25
C ASP A 257 -20.73 73.32 18.08
N SER A 258 -19.93 74.21 17.48
CA SER A 258 -19.04 75.20 18.10
C SER A 258 -17.58 74.80 18.36
N GLY A 259 -16.70 75.51 17.63
CA GLY A 259 -15.25 75.38 17.69
C GLY A 259 -14.59 76.15 18.84
N ILE A 260 -13.26 76.19 18.80
CA ILE A 260 -12.39 77.33 19.12
C ILE A 260 -10.94 76.93 18.83
N HIS A 261 -10.21 77.92 18.32
CA HIS A 261 -8.81 77.97 17.89
C HIS A 261 -7.75 77.73 18.99
N HIS A 262 -6.49 77.64 18.51
CA HIS A 262 -5.18 77.76 19.18
C HIS A 262 -4.64 76.46 19.81
N ALA A 263 -3.34 76.14 19.83
CA ALA A 263 -2.11 76.60 19.15
C ALA A 263 -0.97 75.70 19.72
N ALA A 264 0.17 75.63 19.01
CA ALA A 264 1.47 75.09 19.45
C ALA A 264 1.54 73.55 19.64
N GLY A 265 2.57 72.82 19.23
CA GLY A 265 3.94 73.17 18.88
C GLY A 265 4.88 72.22 19.66
N PHE A 266 6.00 71.87 19.01
CA PHE A 266 7.24 71.27 19.58
C PHE A 266 7.43 69.73 19.59
N ASP A 267 8.11 69.28 18.52
CA ASP A 267 9.43 68.62 18.46
C ASP A 267 9.86 67.40 19.32
N ALA A 268 10.55 66.51 18.58
CA ALA A 268 11.75 65.73 18.94
C ALA A 268 11.58 64.59 19.98
N ALA A 269 12.39 63.54 20.05
CA ALA A 269 13.39 62.84 19.25
C ALA A 269 13.85 61.64 20.12
N GLY A 270 14.48 60.63 19.53
CA GLY A 270 15.27 59.60 20.25
C GLY A 270 14.67 58.19 20.14
N SER A 271 15.20 57.30 19.30
CA SER A 271 16.48 56.56 19.41
C SER A 271 16.48 55.51 20.53
N THR A 272 16.47 54.22 20.15
CA THR A 272 17.37 53.11 20.57
C THR A 272 16.81 51.78 19.99
N LEU A 273 17.52 51.06 19.10
CA LEU A 273 18.49 49.97 19.40
C LEU A 273 17.88 48.91 20.34
N GLY A 274 17.83 47.60 20.08
CA GLY A 274 18.54 46.71 19.17
C GLY A 274 18.84 45.40 19.94
N LEU A 275 18.74 44.23 19.28
CA LEU A 275 19.20 42.89 19.71
C LEU A 275 18.48 42.30 20.94
N VAL A 276 18.00 41.05 20.95
CA VAL A 276 18.60 39.76 20.57
C VAL A 276 17.56 38.85 19.92
#